data_AF-A0A3B8WAK0-F1
#
_entry.id   AF-A0A3B8WAK0-F1
#
_cell.length_a   1.000
_cell.length_b   1.000
_cell.length_c   1.000
_cell.angle_alpha   90.00
_cell.angle_beta   90.00
_cell.angle_gamma   90.00
#
_symmetry.space_group_name_H-M   'P 1'
#
loop_
_entity.id
_entity.type
_entity.pdbx_description
1 polymer ?
#
loop_
_entity_poly.entity_id
_entity_poly.type
_entity_poly.pdbx_seq_one_letter_code
_entity_poly.pdbx_strand_id
1 'polypeptide(L)'
;DGLISMGQRKIVGQGALAWYLVIGTIPAGLAGLALLDMIDNELRGASVIFFTTLVFGILLGIADWLPKRQRTMDSLNWKDAVIVGVAQAMALVPGTSRSGV
;
A
#
# COMPACT_ATOMS: atom_id res chain seq x y z
N ASP A 1 22.60 9.00 10.23
CA ASP A 1 21.31 9.71 10.05
C ASP A 1 20.38 9.65 11.27
N GLY A 2 20.12 8.47 11.84
CA GLY A 2 19.27 8.35 13.05
C GLY A 2 19.75 9.15 14.28
N LEU A 3 21.07 9.17 14.54
CA LEU A 3 21.64 9.91 15.67
C LEU A 3 21.58 11.44 15.51
N ILE A 4 21.60 11.94 14.28
CA ILE A 4 21.53 13.38 13.97
C ILE A 4 20.07 13.88 14.08
N SER A 5 19.10 13.02 13.75
CA SER A 5 17.66 13.30 13.86
C SER A 5 17.21 13.54 15.31
N MET A 6 17.79 12.82 16.29
CA MET A 6 17.47 13.00 17.71
C MET A 6 17.89 14.37 18.26
N GLY A 7 18.97 14.95 17.73
CA GLY A 7 19.49 16.25 18.18
C GLY A 7 18.80 17.45 17.54
N GLN A 8 18.23 17.32 16.35
CA GLN A 8 17.72 18.47 15.59
C GLN A 8 16.19 18.64 15.60
N ARG A 9 15.41 17.73 16.22
CA ARG A 9 13.92 17.75 16.21
C ARG A 9 13.31 18.01 14.81
N LYS A 10 14.03 17.64 13.75
CA LYS A 10 13.57 17.75 12.37
C LYS A 10 13.40 16.34 11.84
N ILE A 11 12.20 16.06 11.35
CA ILE A 11 11.89 14.82 10.65
C ILE A 11 12.50 14.95 9.25
N VAL A 12 13.67 14.35 9.03
CA VAL A 12 14.37 14.35 7.74
C VAL A 12 14.70 12.91 7.37
N GLY A 13 14.48 12.52 6.10
CA GLY A 13 14.80 11.19 5.59
C GLY A 13 13.99 10.07 6.26
N GLN A 14 14.68 9.07 6.83
CA GLN A 14 14.09 7.83 7.37
C GLN A 14 13.01 8.06 8.44
N GLY A 15 13.10 9.16 9.21
CA GLY A 15 12.08 9.52 10.20
C GLY A 15 10.73 9.87 9.59
N ALA A 16 10.70 10.50 8.41
CA ALA A 16 9.45 10.83 7.72
C ALA A 16 8.78 9.57 7.16
N LEU A 17 9.59 8.66 6.63
CA LEU A 17 9.13 7.39 6.10
C LEU A 17 8.45 6.51 7.16
N ALA A 18 8.98 6.48 8.39
CA ALA A 18 8.34 5.77 9.50
C ALA A 18 6.93 6.31 9.79
N TRP A 19 6.76 7.64 9.79
CA TRP A 19 5.44 8.25 9.96
C TRP A 19 4.51 8.01 8.77
N TYR A 20 5.02 8.07 7.55
CA TYR A 20 4.24 7.74 6.35
C TYR A 20 3.79 6.27 6.36
N LEU A 21 4.60 5.35 6.87
CA LEU A 21 4.22 3.95 7.04
C LEU A 21 3.08 3.79 8.06
N VAL A 22 3.15 4.50 9.19
CA VAL A 22 2.03 4.53 10.16
C VAL A 22 0.77 5.10 9.51
N ILE A 23 0.87 6.22 8.81
CA ILE A 23 -0.29 6.86 8.16
C ILE A 23 -0.88 5.95 7.07
N GLY A 24 -0.04 5.34 6.24
CA GLY A 24 -0.48 4.46 5.16
C GLY A 24 -1.10 3.16 5.64
N THR A 25 -0.71 2.65 6.81
CA THR A 25 -1.32 1.43 7.35
C THR A 25 -2.71 1.65 7.96
N ILE A 26 -3.05 2.87 8.35
CA ILE A 26 -4.35 3.18 8.99
C ILE A 26 -5.54 2.83 8.07
N PRO A 27 -5.64 3.32 6.81
CA PRO A 27 -6.78 2.99 5.95
C PRO A 27 -6.92 1.49 5.68
N ALA A 28 -5.80 0.80 5.40
CA ALA A 28 -5.79 -0.64 5.15
C ALA A 28 -6.20 -1.44 6.40
N GLY A 29 -5.70 -1.06 7.58
CA GLY A 29 -6.06 -1.68 8.85
C GLY A 29 -7.53 -1.49 9.19
N LEU A 30 -8.07 -0.28 9.01
CA LEU A 30 -9.49 0.00 9.24
C LEU A 30 -10.40 -0.77 8.27
N ALA A 31 -10.04 -0.83 6.99
CA ALA A 31 -10.77 -1.62 6.02
C ALA A 31 -10.72 -3.13 6.34
N GLY A 32 -9.57 -3.63 6.78
CA GLY A 32 -9.41 -5.04 7.18
C GLY A 32 -10.27 -5.40 8.37
N LEU A 33 -10.35 -4.52 9.38
CA LEU A 33 -11.23 -4.72 10.52
C LEU A 33 -12.71 -4.62 10.14
N ALA A 34 -13.08 -3.69 9.26
CA ALA A 34 -14.47 -3.48 8.86
C ALA A 34 -15.00 -4.58 7.91
N LEU A 35 -14.13 -5.21 7.12
CA LEU A 35 -14.49 -6.18 6.08
C LEU A 35 -14.07 -7.62 6.41
N LEU A 36 -13.63 -7.89 7.65
CA LEU A 36 -13.07 -9.19 8.06
C LEU A 36 -13.98 -10.37 7.68
N ASP A 37 -15.25 -10.31 8.06
CA ASP A 37 -16.21 -11.39 7.80
C ASP A 37 -16.48 -11.59 6.31
N MET A 38 -16.50 -10.52 5.53
CA MET A 38 -16.71 -10.59 4.08
C MET A 38 -15.50 -11.23 3.40
N ILE A 39 -14.28 -10.86 3.81
CA ILE A 39 -13.04 -11.43 3.27
C ILE A 39 -12.99 -12.93 3.54
N ASP A 40 -13.31 -13.35 4.77
CA ASP A 40 -13.18 -14.75 5.16
C ASP A 40 -14.28 -15.65 4.57
N ASN A 41 -15.51 -15.17 4.43
CA ASN A 41 -16.63 -16.00 3.97
C ASN A 41 -16.83 -15.97 2.45
N GLU A 42 -16.62 -14.82 1.79
CA GLU A 42 -17.00 -14.64 0.39
C GLU A 42 -15.81 -14.63 -0.56
N LEU A 43 -14.65 -14.12 -0.12
CA LEU A 43 -13.54 -13.81 -1.03
C LEU A 43 -12.45 -14.89 -1.10
N ARG A 44 -12.46 -15.89 -0.21
CA ARG A 44 -11.44 -16.95 -0.15
C ARG A 44 -11.67 -18.12 -1.11
N GLY A 45 -12.74 -18.09 -1.91
CA GLY A 45 -13.02 -19.12 -2.90
C GLY A 45 -11.91 -19.21 -3.97
N ALA A 46 -11.59 -20.44 -4.40
CA ALA A 46 -10.53 -20.68 -5.39
C ALA A 46 -10.79 -19.94 -6.72
N SER A 47 -12.05 -19.85 -7.15
CA SER A 47 -12.45 -19.08 -8.33
C SER A 47 -12.16 -17.59 -8.16
N VAL A 48 -12.54 -17.00 -7.02
CA VAL A 48 -12.29 -15.59 -6.70
C VAL A 48 -10.80 -15.30 -6.76
N ILE A 49 -9.98 -16.09 -6.04
CA ILE A 49 -8.52 -15.94 -6.01
C ILE A 49 -7.93 -16.04 -7.40
N PHE A 50 -8.37 -17.01 -8.22
CA PHE A 50 -7.87 -17.17 -9.59
C PHE A 50 -8.16 -15.93 -10.44
N PHE A 51 -9.40 -15.44 -10.44
CA PHE A 51 -9.80 -14.28 -11.24
C PHE A 51 -9.14 -12.99 -10.75
N THR A 52 -9.08 -12.75 -9.44
CA THR A 52 -8.44 -11.55 -8.87
C THR A 52 -6.94 -11.54 -9.17
N THR A 53 -6.26 -12.69 -9.06
CA THR A 53 -4.84 -12.83 -9.42
C THR A 53 -4.60 -12.56 -10.89
N LEU A 54 -5.42 -13.14 -11.77
CA LEU A 54 -5.29 -12.94 -13.21
C LEU A 54 -5.50 -11.46 -13.58
N VAL A 55 -6.56 -10.83 -13.07
CA VAL A 55 -6.87 -9.43 -13.34
C VAL A 55 -5.78 -8.51 -12.81
N PHE A 56 -5.35 -8.64 -11.55
CA PHE A 56 -4.28 -7.81 -11.01
C PHE A 56 -2.94 -8.07 -11.69
N GLY A 57 -2.64 -9.32 -12.09
CA GLY A 57 -1.46 -9.63 -12.88
C GLY A 57 -1.44 -8.89 -14.22
N ILE A 58 -2.58 -8.83 -14.91
CA ILE A 58 -2.73 -8.05 -16.15
C ILE A 58 -2.59 -6.55 -15.87
N LEU A 59 -3.25 -6.03 -14.82
CA LEU A 59 -3.15 -4.60 -14.46
C LEU A 59 -1.70 -4.20 -14.16
N LEU A 60 -0.94 -5.03 -13.46
CA LEU A 60 0.48 -4.81 -13.18
C LEU A 60 1.32 -4.86 -14.46
N GLY A 61 1.06 -5.84 -15.33
CA GLY A 61 1.73 -5.93 -16.63
C GLY A 61 1.50 -4.68 -17.49
N ILE A 62 0.28 -4.15 -17.48
CA ILE A 62 -0.04 -2.87 -18.13
C ILE A 62 0.70 -1.72 -17.45
N ALA A 63 0.66 -1.63 -16.12
CA ALA A 63 1.33 -0.57 -15.37
C ALA A 63 2.84 -0.52 -15.65
N ASP A 64 3.49 -1.66 -15.84
CA ASP A 64 4.90 -1.74 -16.22
C ASP A 64 5.20 -1.24 -17.63
N TRP A 65 4.23 -1.33 -18.56
CA TRP A 65 4.35 -0.79 -19.91
C TRP A 65 4.09 0.71 -19.97
N LEU A 66 3.44 1.31 -18.97
CA LEU A 66 3.27 2.75 -18.91
C LEU A 66 4.59 3.47 -18.56
N PRO A 67 4.82 4.69 -19.09
CA PRO A 67 6.00 5.48 -18.76
C PRO A 67 6.10 5.75 -17.25
N LYS A 68 7.21 5.32 -16.63
CA LYS A 68 7.46 5.51 -15.20
C LYS A 68 7.73 7.00 -14.91
N ARG A 69 6.92 7.60 -14.03
CA ARG A 69 7.26 8.90 -13.44
C ARG A 69 8.34 8.69 -12.39
N GLN A 70 9.52 9.28 -12.60
CA GLN A 70 10.60 9.23 -11.61
C GLN A 70 10.26 10.19 -10.46
N ARG A 71 9.85 9.63 -9.33
CA ARG A 71 9.77 10.35 -8.05
C ARG A 71 10.75 9.73 -7.06
N THR A 72 11.46 10.57 -6.34
CA THR A 72 12.41 10.15 -5.32
C THR A 72 11.71 9.96 -3.99
N MET A 73 12.32 9.14 -3.12
CA MET A 73 11.79 8.89 -1.77
C MET A 73 11.65 10.19 -0.95
N ASP A 74 12.55 11.15 -1.17
CA ASP A 74 12.54 12.46 -0.50
C ASP A 74 11.38 13.37 -0.97
N SER A 75 10.77 13.06 -2.11
CA SER A 75 9.63 13.82 -2.65
C SER A 75 8.28 13.34 -2.12
N LEU A 76 8.27 12.26 -1.31
CA LEU A 76 7.06 11.72 -0.71
C LEU A 76 6.49 12.66 0.35
N ASN A 77 5.17 12.86 0.28
CA ASN A 77 4.42 13.61 1.25
C ASN A 77 3.34 12.73 1.90
N TRP A 78 2.69 13.26 2.95
CA TRP A 78 1.65 12.53 3.68
C TRP A 78 0.44 12.13 2.82
N LYS A 79 0.14 12.86 1.74
CA LYS A 79 -0.96 12.49 0.83
C LYS A 79 -0.62 11.22 0.06
N ASP A 80 0.64 11.08 -0.38
CA ASP A 80 1.10 9.86 -1.03
C ASP A 80 0.93 8.66 -0.08
N ALA A 81 1.27 8.84 1.20
CA ALA A 81 1.07 7.80 2.23
C ALA A 81 -0.40 7.38 2.38
N VAL A 82 -1.33 8.34 2.41
CA VAL A 82 -2.78 8.04 2.50
C VAL A 82 -3.27 7.34 1.23
N ILE A 83 -2.84 7.80 0.04
CA ILE A 83 -3.22 7.19 -1.25
C ILE A 83 -2.76 5.73 -1.30
N VAL A 84 -1.49 5.48 -0.93
CA VAL A 84 -0.96 4.11 -0.83
C VAL A 84 -1.76 3.30 0.18
N GLY A 85 -2.12 3.87 1.33
CA GLY A 85 -2.93 3.17 2.33
C GLY A 85 -4.33 2.78 1.83
N VAL A 86 -4.98 3.66 1.08
CA VAL A 86 -6.28 3.37 0.44
C VAL A 86 -6.11 2.31 -0.65
N ALA A 87 -5.04 2.38 -1.45
CA ALA A 87 -4.74 1.33 -2.42
C ALA A 87 -4.47 -0.02 -1.74
N GLN A 88 -3.77 -0.03 -0.62
CA GLN A 88 -3.52 -1.22 0.21
C GLN A 88 -4.79 -1.82 0.81
N ALA A 89 -5.86 -1.04 1.01
CA ALA A 89 -7.15 -1.60 1.38
C ALA A 89 -7.72 -2.50 0.27
N MET A 90 -7.43 -2.22 -1.01
CA MET A 90 -7.79 -3.12 -2.11
C MET A 90 -6.99 -4.43 -2.08
N ALA A 91 -5.78 -4.40 -1.51
CA ALA A 91 -4.96 -5.60 -1.33
C ALA A 91 -5.48 -6.56 -0.23
N LEU A 92 -6.60 -6.24 0.41
CA LEU A 92 -7.29 -7.16 1.31
C LEU A 92 -8.04 -8.27 0.55
N VAL A 93 -8.32 -8.06 -0.74
CA VAL A 93 -8.96 -9.08 -1.59
C VAL A 93 -7.96 -10.22 -1.85
N PRO A 94 -8.28 -11.47 -1.48
CA PRO A 94 -7.43 -12.63 -1.77
C PRO A 94 -7.11 -12.75 -3.26
N GLY A 95 -5.84 -13.03 -3.58
CA GLY A 95 -5.32 -13.09 -4.96
C GLY A 95 -4.75 -11.77 -5.50
N THR A 96 -4.92 -10.65 -4.77
CA THR A 96 -4.21 -9.41 -5.08
C THR A 96 -2.79 -9.39 -4.49
N SER A 97 -1.90 -8.55 -5.04
CA SER A 97 -0.52 -8.39 -4.55
C SER A 97 -0.33 -7.05 -3.86
N ARG A 98 -0.03 -7.05 -2.56
CA ARG A 98 0.17 -5.83 -1.75
C ARG A 98 1.30 -4.94 -2.24
N SER A 99 2.35 -5.51 -2.84
CA SER A 99 3.45 -4.73 -3.41
C SER A 99 3.12 -4.14 -4.78
N GLY A 100 2.06 -4.63 -5.43
CA GLY A 100 1.65 -4.19 -6.75
C GLY A 100 0.54 -3.14 -6.74
N VAL A 101 -0.35 -3.15 -5.73
CA VAL A 101 -1.38 -2.11 -5.56
C VAL A 101 -0.81 -0.78 -5.12
#